data_AF-A0A101NJF5-F1
#
_entry.id   AF-A0A101NJF5-F1
#
_cell.length_a   1.000
_cell.length_b   1.000
_cell.length_c   1.000
_cell.angle_alpha   90.00
_cell.angle_beta   90.00
_cell.angle_gamma   90.00
#
_symmetry.space_group_name_H-M   'P 1'
#
loop_
_entity.id
_entity.type
_entity.pdbx_description
1 polymer ?
#
loop_
_entity_poly.entity_id
_entity_poly.type
_entity_poly.pdbx_seq_one_letter_code
_entity_poly.pdbx_strand_id
1 'polypeptide(L)'
;MSGLWGDGGPYQTWVGFLRRWAALEPVDPATLPALPEEQYDSDTWVRLTEHLTSALNTRLVAWAEHLVRALNEARDEFSYGRELAQARTGLHGIRALAAHPGLPESLRTALTELVDNQITQVQAQLEQNLDAETRRGTDPRLVERRRRTLRDNALTATFTVQQTQDTWAYDPAAPPRRRIVPG
;
A
#
# COMPACT_ATOMS: atom_id res chain seq x y z
N MET A 1 16.60 16.56 -37.79
CA MET A 1 16.54 15.24 -37.11
C MET A 1 17.44 15.28 -35.88
N SER A 2 16.96 15.86 -34.79
CA SER A 2 17.71 15.99 -33.53
C SER A 2 16.72 16.02 -32.38
N GLY A 3 16.85 15.11 -31.40
CA GLY A 3 16.12 15.20 -30.13
C GLY A 3 15.62 13.91 -29.46
N LEU A 4 16.23 12.73 -29.67
CA LEU A 4 15.78 11.48 -29.03
C LEU A 4 16.80 10.85 -28.07
N TRP A 5 17.68 11.69 -27.50
CA TRP A 5 18.67 11.30 -26.49
C TRP A 5 18.71 12.40 -25.43
N GLY A 6 17.97 12.25 -24.34
CA GLY A 6 17.90 13.27 -23.29
C GLY A 6 17.38 12.75 -21.96
N ASP A 7 16.34 11.93 -21.98
CA ASP A 7 15.85 11.22 -20.79
C ASP A 7 15.62 9.76 -21.15
N GLY A 8 16.08 8.87 -20.26
CA GLY A 8 15.87 7.44 -20.40
C GLY A 8 14.40 7.12 -20.66
N GLY A 9 14.11 6.32 -21.68
CA GLY A 9 12.75 5.98 -22.10
C GLY A 9 11.87 5.42 -20.96
N PRO A 10 10.57 5.16 -21.20
CA PRO A 10 9.61 4.83 -20.14
C PRO A 10 10.10 3.75 -19.17
N TYR A 11 10.75 2.68 -19.68
CA TYR A 11 11.42 1.67 -18.85
C TYR A 11 12.46 2.24 -17.86
N GLN A 12 13.38 3.10 -18.30
CA GLN A 12 14.41 3.67 -17.43
C GLN A 12 13.81 4.62 -16.39
N THR A 13 12.75 5.35 -16.76
CA THR A 13 11.98 6.17 -15.81
C THR A 13 11.38 5.31 -14.70
N TRP A 14 10.77 4.17 -15.06
CA TRP A 14 10.26 3.19 -14.09
C TRP A 14 11.35 2.63 -13.19
N VAL A 15 12.46 2.12 -13.75
CA VAL A 15 13.55 1.55 -12.94
C VAL A 15 14.17 2.59 -12.01
N GLY A 16 14.38 3.82 -12.49
CA GLY A 16 14.91 4.93 -11.69
C GLY A 16 13.95 5.35 -10.57
N PHE A 17 12.64 5.38 -10.84
CA PHE A 17 11.62 5.57 -9.82
C PHE A 17 11.66 4.45 -8.78
N LEU A 18 11.63 3.18 -9.19
CA LEU A 18 11.55 2.03 -8.29
C LEU A 18 12.75 1.98 -7.33
N ARG A 19 13.94 2.33 -7.81
CA ARG A 19 15.15 2.40 -6.98
C ARG A 19 15.01 3.45 -5.87
N ARG A 20 14.67 4.69 -6.22
CA ARG A 20 14.50 5.79 -5.26
C ARG A 20 13.34 5.52 -4.30
N TRP A 21 12.24 5.02 -4.86
CA TRP A 21 11.08 4.63 -4.09
C TRP A 21 11.45 3.54 -3.08
N ALA A 22 12.16 2.47 -3.47
CA ALA A 22 12.61 1.43 -2.56
C ALA A 22 13.54 1.96 -1.45
N ALA A 23 14.32 3.01 -1.73
CA ALA A 23 15.17 3.70 -0.76
C ALA A 23 14.42 4.66 0.18
N LEU A 24 13.08 4.62 0.23
CA LEU A 24 12.21 5.50 1.02
C LEU A 24 12.28 6.99 0.63
N GLU A 25 12.80 7.33 -0.56
CA GLU A 25 12.78 8.71 -1.03
C GLU A 25 11.34 9.18 -1.34
N PRO A 26 11.03 10.47 -1.13
CA PRO A 26 9.73 11.05 -1.44
C PRO A 26 9.59 11.27 -2.95
N VAL A 27 9.23 10.22 -3.67
CA VAL A 27 8.97 10.25 -5.11
C VAL A 27 7.48 10.06 -5.40
N ASP A 28 6.95 10.82 -6.36
CA ASP A 28 5.54 10.79 -6.73
C ASP A 28 5.27 9.76 -7.85
N PRO A 29 4.48 8.70 -7.59
CA PRO A 29 4.14 7.71 -8.60
C PRO A 29 3.35 8.30 -9.78
N ALA A 30 2.64 9.43 -9.62
CA ALA A 30 1.89 10.05 -10.70
C ALA A 30 2.77 10.55 -11.87
N THR A 31 4.08 10.64 -11.65
CA THR A 31 5.07 10.97 -12.69
C THR A 31 5.43 9.80 -13.60
N LEU A 32 4.98 8.58 -13.29
CA LEU A 32 5.32 7.38 -14.04
C LEU A 32 4.55 7.29 -15.37
N PRO A 33 5.24 7.04 -16.50
CA PRO A 33 4.60 6.86 -17.79
C PRO A 33 3.86 5.52 -17.87
N ALA A 34 2.86 5.43 -18.75
CA ALA A 34 2.25 4.15 -19.09
C ALA A 34 3.23 3.25 -19.86
N LEU A 35 3.16 1.94 -19.60
CA LEU A 35 3.97 0.93 -20.27
C LEU A 35 3.07 0.04 -21.15
N PRO A 36 3.02 0.29 -22.46
CA PRO A 36 2.29 -0.58 -23.38
C PRO A 36 3.03 -1.91 -23.57
N GLU A 37 2.32 -3.03 -23.44
CA GLU A 37 2.87 -4.39 -23.58
C GLU A 37 3.60 -4.60 -24.92
N GLU A 38 3.07 -4.01 -25.99
CA GLU A 38 3.53 -4.16 -27.38
C GLU A 38 4.90 -3.53 -27.66
N GLN A 39 5.41 -2.67 -26.79
CA GLN A 39 6.67 -1.94 -27.02
C GLN A 39 7.93 -2.65 -26.54
N TYR A 40 7.79 -3.72 -25.75
CA TYR A 40 8.92 -4.40 -25.12
C TYR A 40 8.94 -5.88 -25.44
N ASP A 41 10.15 -6.44 -25.55
CA ASP A 41 10.34 -7.88 -25.65
C ASP A 41 10.07 -8.58 -24.31
N SER A 42 9.99 -9.91 -24.35
CA SER A 42 9.77 -10.74 -23.16
C SER A 42 10.83 -10.52 -22.09
N ASP A 43 12.09 -10.36 -22.49
CA ASP A 43 13.22 -10.24 -21.58
C ASP A 43 13.18 -8.92 -20.80
N THR A 44 12.78 -7.83 -21.45
CA THR A 44 12.61 -6.52 -20.81
C THR A 44 11.46 -6.55 -19.81
N TRP A 45 10.36 -7.22 -20.14
CA TRP A 45 9.23 -7.41 -19.22
C TRP A 45 9.60 -8.24 -17.99
N VAL A 46 10.39 -9.30 -18.16
CA VAL A 46 10.90 -10.11 -17.04
C VAL A 46 11.74 -9.25 -16.10
N ARG A 47 12.70 -8.50 -16.64
CA ARG A 47 13.57 -7.61 -15.84
C ARG A 47 12.78 -6.51 -15.12
N LEU A 48 11.79 -5.92 -15.78
CA LEU A 48 10.93 -4.92 -15.14
C LEU A 48 10.12 -5.54 -13.98
N THR A 49 9.59 -6.74 -14.19
CA THR A 49 8.85 -7.48 -13.15
C THR A 49 9.76 -7.79 -11.95
N GLU A 50 11.02 -8.18 -12.19
CA GLU A 50 12.02 -8.35 -11.14
C GLU A 50 12.27 -7.05 -10.37
N HIS A 51 12.42 -5.91 -11.05
CA HIS A 51 12.57 -4.61 -10.40
C HIS A 51 11.35 -4.21 -9.57
N LEU A 52 10.14 -4.44 -10.08
CA LEU A 52 8.89 -4.14 -9.39
C LEU A 52 8.74 -4.98 -8.12
N THR A 53 8.86 -6.30 -8.25
CA THR A 53 8.74 -7.24 -7.14
C THR A 53 9.83 -7.00 -6.09
N SER A 54 11.07 -6.74 -6.50
CA SER A 54 12.17 -6.39 -5.60
C SER A 54 11.87 -5.11 -4.82
N ALA A 55 11.46 -4.03 -5.50
CA ALA A 55 11.16 -2.75 -4.84
C ALA A 55 9.97 -2.86 -3.87
N LEU A 56 8.90 -3.55 -4.27
CA LEU A 56 7.74 -3.82 -3.42
C LEU A 56 8.14 -4.62 -2.18
N ASN A 57 8.93 -5.68 -2.35
CA ASN A 57 9.41 -6.49 -1.24
C ASN A 57 10.27 -5.67 -0.27
N THR A 58 11.21 -4.86 -0.78
CA THR A 58 12.02 -3.97 0.07
C THR A 58 11.15 -3.03 0.90
N ARG A 59 10.12 -2.42 0.28
CA ARG A 59 9.20 -1.53 0.99
C ARG A 59 8.32 -2.24 2.01
N LEU A 60 7.83 -3.43 1.68
CA LEU A 60 7.03 -4.25 2.59
C LEU A 60 7.84 -4.70 3.80
N VAL A 61 9.09 -5.14 3.60
CA VAL A 61 10.00 -5.52 4.70
C VAL A 61 10.28 -4.31 5.60
N ALA A 62 10.70 -3.19 5.02
CA ALA A 62 10.98 -1.97 5.80
C ALA A 62 9.75 -1.48 6.58
N TRP A 63 8.56 -1.56 5.97
CA TRP A 63 7.30 -1.24 6.62
C TRP A 63 7.00 -2.20 7.79
N ALA A 64 7.17 -3.51 7.59
CA ALA A 64 6.90 -4.52 8.61
C ALA A 64 7.86 -4.38 9.81
N GLU A 65 9.16 -4.15 9.54
CA GLU A 65 10.16 -3.87 10.59
C GLU A 65 9.80 -2.63 11.40
N HIS A 66 9.40 -1.55 10.72
CA HIS A 66 8.96 -0.32 11.39
C HIS A 66 7.73 -0.57 12.26
N LEU A 67 6.73 -1.29 11.75
CA LEU A 67 5.53 -1.66 12.49
C LEU A 67 5.88 -2.46 13.75
N VAL A 68 6.66 -3.54 13.61
CA VAL A 68 7.03 -4.39 14.75
C VAL A 68 7.76 -3.58 15.82
N ARG A 69 8.70 -2.72 15.43
CA ARG A 69 9.38 -1.83 16.37
C ARG A 69 8.40 -0.88 17.08
N ALA A 70 7.53 -0.22 16.33
CA ALA A 70 6.55 0.72 16.88
C ALA A 70 5.58 0.04 17.86
N LEU A 71 5.09 -1.16 17.54
CA LEU A 71 4.22 -1.93 18.43
C LEU A 71 4.94 -2.38 19.71
N ASN A 72 6.23 -2.72 19.64
CA ASN A 72 7.03 -3.08 20.81
C ASN A 72 7.30 -1.88 21.72
N GLU A 73 7.41 -0.67 21.16
CA GLU A 73 7.62 0.57 21.92
C GLU A 73 6.31 1.15 22.50
N ALA A 74 5.14 0.72 21.99
CA ALA A 74 3.84 1.17 22.45
C ALA A 74 3.56 0.73 23.90
N ARG A 75 3.48 1.71 24.80
CA ARG A 75 3.31 1.49 26.25
C ARG A 75 1.87 1.24 26.68
N ASP A 76 0.92 1.64 25.86
CA ASP A 76 -0.51 1.62 26.17
C ASP A 76 -1.34 1.32 24.91
N GLU A 77 -2.63 1.05 25.14
CA GLU A 77 -3.57 0.62 24.10
C GLU A 77 -3.83 1.69 23.04
N PHE A 78 -3.88 2.96 23.45
CA PHE A 78 -4.12 4.06 22.52
C PHE A 78 -2.91 4.23 21.59
N SER A 79 -1.70 4.19 22.14
CA SER A 79 -0.47 4.19 21.36
C SER A 79 -0.43 2.98 20.41
N TYR A 80 -0.77 1.78 20.87
CA TYR A 80 -0.81 0.57 20.05
C TYR A 80 -1.77 0.69 18.85
N GLY A 81 -3.00 1.16 19.11
CA GLY A 81 -3.99 1.42 18.05
C GLY A 81 -3.54 2.50 17.06
N ARG A 82 -2.91 3.57 17.54
CA ARG A 82 -2.36 4.63 16.69
C ARG A 82 -1.27 4.11 15.76
N GLU A 83 -0.34 3.30 16.26
CA GLU A 83 0.72 2.74 15.43
C GLU A 83 0.17 1.78 14.35
N LEU A 84 -0.86 0.99 14.67
CA LEU A 84 -1.57 0.18 13.67
C LEU A 84 -2.26 1.03 12.60
N ALA A 85 -2.96 2.09 13.00
CA ALA A 85 -3.59 3.01 12.07
C ALA A 85 -2.56 3.71 11.15
N GLN A 86 -1.42 4.13 11.70
CA GLN A 86 -0.33 4.72 10.94
C GLN A 86 0.30 3.73 9.97
N ALA A 87 0.52 2.48 10.40
CA ALA A 87 1.03 1.43 9.54
C ALA A 87 0.07 1.13 8.38
N ARG A 88 -1.24 1.16 8.63
CA ARG A 88 -2.27 1.02 7.60
C ARG A 88 -2.15 2.11 6.53
N THR A 89 -1.88 3.35 6.93
CA THR A 89 -1.64 4.45 5.99
C THR A 89 -0.42 4.20 5.12
N GLY A 90 0.66 3.64 5.67
CA GLY A 90 1.86 3.26 4.91
C GLY A 90 1.58 2.21 3.81
N LEU A 91 0.69 1.25 4.08
CA LEU A 91 0.30 0.22 3.11
C LEU A 91 -0.45 0.77 1.90
N HIS A 92 -1.17 1.89 2.02
CA HIS A 92 -1.85 2.50 0.88
C HIS A 92 -0.88 2.90 -0.23
N GLY A 93 0.30 3.44 0.12
CA GLY A 93 1.31 3.80 -0.88
C GLY A 93 1.90 2.59 -1.60
N ILE A 94 2.14 1.49 -0.87
CA ILE A 94 2.65 0.23 -1.43
C ILE A 94 1.60 -0.38 -2.38
N ARG A 95 0.35 -0.45 -1.94
CA ARG A 95 -0.76 -0.99 -2.73
C ARG A 95 -1.09 -0.13 -3.94
N ALA A 96 -1.00 1.19 -3.83
CA ALA A 96 -1.19 2.11 -4.96
C ALA A 96 -0.15 1.90 -6.07
N LEU A 97 1.11 1.60 -5.72
CA LEU A 97 2.13 1.27 -6.73
C LEU A 97 1.83 -0.07 -7.41
N ALA A 98 1.43 -1.09 -6.66
CA ALA A 98 1.03 -2.38 -7.23
C ALA A 98 -0.20 -2.26 -8.17
N ALA A 99 -1.13 -1.36 -7.82
CA ALA A 99 -2.33 -1.06 -8.59
C ALA A 99 -2.14 0.03 -9.67
N HIS A 100 -0.89 0.42 -9.98
CA HIS A 100 -0.64 1.62 -10.79
C HIS A 100 -1.20 1.50 -12.22
N PRO A 101 -1.95 2.49 -12.74
CA PRO A 101 -2.60 2.41 -14.05
C PRO A 101 -1.63 2.40 -15.23
N GLY A 102 -0.38 2.82 -15.01
CA GLY A 102 0.68 2.71 -16.01
C GLY A 102 1.22 1.30 -16.22
N LEU A 103 0.81 0.32 -15.39
CA LEU A 103 1.15 -1.09 -15.56
C LEU A 103 0.10 -1.80 -16.42
N PRO A 104 0.49 -2.85 -17.17
CA PRO A 104 -0.48 -3.72 -17.81
C PRO A 104 -1.38 -4.43 -16.80
N GLU A 105 -2.61 -4.74 -17.20
CA GLU A 105 -3.64 -5.25 -16.29
C GLU A 105 -3.26 -6.59 -15.63
N SER A 106 -2.65 -7.48 -16.41
CA SER A 106 -2.16 -8.78 -15.95
C SER A 106 -1.15 -8.62 -14.80
N LEU A 107 -0.18 -7.73 -14.98
CA LEU A 107 0.87 -7.45 -14.00
C LEU A 107 0.31 -6.69 -12.79
N ARG A 108 -0.57 -5.72 -13.01
CA ARG A 108 -1.27 -4.99 -11.95
C ARG A 108 -2.03 -5.93 -11.01
N THR A 109 -2.75 -6.89 -11.58
CA THR A 109 -3.50 -7.90 -10.82
C THR A 109 -2.57 -8.76 -9.99
N ALA A 110 -1.54 -9.35 -10.62
CA ALA A 110 -0.59 -10.22 -9.93
C ALA A 110 0.18 -9.52 -8.81
N LEU A 111 0.59 -8.26 -9.01
CA LEU A 111 1.29 -7.47 -8.00
C LEU A 111 0.36 -7.09 -6.84
N THR A 112 -0.89 -6.73 -7.13
CA THR A 112 -1.87 -6.41 -6.09
C THR A 112 -2.17 -7.63 -5.23
N GLU A 113 -2.37 -8.80 -5.85
CA GLU A 113 -2.55 -10.06 -5.13
C GLU A 113 -1.34 -10.42 -4.26
N LEU A 114 -0.12 -10.21 -4.76
CA LEU A 114 1.11 -10.43 -3.99
C LEU A 114 1.13 -9.55 -2.74
N VAL A 115 0.85 -8.25 -2.89
CA VAL A 115 0.82 -7.30 -1.77
C VAL A 115 -0.29 -7.66 -0.77
N ASP A 116 -1.50 -7.96 -1.25
CA ASP A 116 -2.64 -8.30 -0.41
C ASP A 116 -2.41 -9.62 0.37
N ASN A 117 -1.74 -10.60 -0.24
CA ASN A 117 -1.30 -11.82 0.43
C ASN A 117 -0.27 -11.53 1.53
N GLN A 118 0.72 -10.67 1.27
CA GLN A 118 1.71 -10.30 2.29
C GLN A 118 1.08 -9.56 3.47
N ILE A 119 0.13 -8.65 3.21
CA ILE A 119 -0.62 -7.95 4.27
C ILE A 119 -1.39 -8.95 5.13
N THR A 120 -2.03 -9.93 4.50
CA THR A 120 -2.77 -10.99 5.21
C THR A 120 -1.85 -11.85 6.08
N GLN A 121 -0.66 -12.20 5.59
CA GLN A 121 0.34 -12.95 6.37
C GLN A 121 0.82 -12.16 7.60
N VAL A 122 1.11 -10.86 7.44
CA VAL A 122 1.55 -10.01 8.56
C VAL A 122 0.43 -9.87 9.59
N GLN A 123 -0.82 -9.66 9.16
CA GLN A 123 -1.99 -9.64 10.05
C GLN A 123 -2.07 -10.95 10.87
N ALA A 124 -1.97 -12.10 10.21
CA ALA A 124 -2.02 -13.40 10.88
C ALA A 124 -0.86 -13.59 11.87
N GLN A 125 0.34 -13.12 11.53
CA GLN A 125 1.50 -13.19 12.42
C GLN A 125 1.32 -12.34 13.69
N LEU A 126 0.73 -11.14 13.57
CA LEU A 126 0.40 -10.30 14.73
C LEU A 126 -0.61 -11.00 15.66
N GLU A 127 -1.64 -11.61 15.09
CA GLU A 127 -2.64 -12.36 15.85
C GLU A 127 -2.03 -13.57 16.57
N GLN A 128 -1.18 -14.34 15.86
CA GLN A 128 -0.47 -15.49 16.44
C GLN A 128 0.50 -15.07 17.56
N ASN A 129 1.13 -13.90 17.45
CA ASN A 129 2.01 -13.37 18.49
C ASN A 129 1.22 -13.06 19.78
N LEU A 130 0.02 -12.48 19.67
CA LEU A 130 -0.86 -12.26 20.83
C LEU A 130 -1.30 -13.60 21.47
N ASP A 131 -1.57 -14.61 20.66
CA ASP A 131 -1.88 -15.96 21.16
C ASP A 131 -0.68 -16.59 21.88
N ALA A 132 0.55 -16.29 21.43
CA ALA A 132 1.77 -16.72 22.10
C ALA A 132 2.01 -15.96 23.42
N GLU A 133 1.71 -14.66 23.49
CA GLU A 133 1.79 -13.87 24.73
C GLU A 133 0.85 -14.43 25.82
N THR A 134 -0.36 -14.83 25.44
CA THR A 134 -1.32 -15.49 26.35
C THR A 134 -0.72 -16.78 26.91
N ARG A 135 -0.13 -17.62 26.05
CA ARG A 135 0.51 -18.89 26.46
C ARG A 135 1.72 -18.70 27.36
N ARG A 136 2.42 -17.57 27.25
CA ARG A 136 3.57 -17.19 28.10
C ARG A 136 3.17 -16.64 29.48
N GLY A 137 1.87 -16.52 29.77
CA GLY A 137 1.38 -16.06 31.07
C GLY A 137 1.22 -14.55 31.20
N THR A 138 1.20 -13.81 30.08
CA THR A 138 0.81 -12.39 30.08
C THR A 138 -0.63 -12.24 30.57
N ASP A 139 -0.95 -11.13 31.24
CA ASP A 139 -2.32 -10.86 31.72
C ASP A 139 -3.36 -11.04 30.58
N PRO A 140 -4.29 -12.01 30.68
CA PRO A 140 -5.29 -12.27 29.64
C PRO A 140 -6.16 -11.05 29.31
N ARG A 141 -6.42 -10.17 30.28
CA ARG A 141 -7.21 -8.95 30.04
C ARG A 141 -6.45 -7.93 29.21
N LEU A 142 -5.12 -7.89 29.34
CA LEU A 142 -4.28 -7.04 28.52
C LEU A 142 -4.22 -7.56 27.08
N VAL A 143 -4.01 -8.87 26.91
CA VAL A 143 -3.94 -9.48 25.57
C VAL A 143 -5.26 -9.35 24.83
N GLU A 144 -6.40 -9.56 25.49
CA GLU A 144 -7.72 -9.43 24.85
C GLU A 144 -8.02 -7.97 24.45
N ARG A 145 -7.53 -6.97 25.21
CA ARG A 145 -7.63 -5.55 24.80
C ARG A 145 -6.82 -5.28 23.53
N ARG A 146 -5.56 -5.73 23.50
CA ARG A 146 -4.70 -5.61 22.29
C ARG A 146 -5.30 -6.33 21.09
N ARG A 147 -5.90 -7.51 21.29
CA ARG A 147 -6.58 -8.27 20.24
C ARG A 147 -7.77 -7.50 19.68
N ARG A 148 -8.58 -6.88 20.54
CA ARG A 148 -9.69 -6.02 20.11
C ARG A 148 -9.17 -4.85 19.27
N THR A 149 -8.15 -4.14 19.76
CA THR A 149 -7.57 -3.02 19.02
C THR A 149 -6.96 -3.42 17.68
N LEU A 150 -6.32 -4.60 17.62
CA LEU A 150 -5.81 -5.16 16.37
C LEU A 150 -6.92 -5.46 15.37
N ARG A 151 -8.07 -5.97 15.84
CA ARG A 151 -9.25 -6.20 14.98
C ARG A 151 -9.88 -4.89 14.50
N ASP A 152 -10.00 -3.90 15.39
CA ASP A 152 -10.55 -2.58 15.07
C ASP A 152 -9.64 -1.81 14.09
N ASN A 153 -8.34 -2.11 14.10
CA ASN A 153 -7.33 -1.52 13.22
C ASN A 153 -6.69 -2.55 12.29
N ALA A 154 -7.47 -3.52 11.81
CA ALA A 154 -6.96 -4.59 10.96
C ALA A 154 -6.23 -4.02 9.73
N LEU A 155 -5.04 -4.56 9.44
CA LEU A 155 -4.23 -4.14 8.31
C LEU A 155 -4.93 -4.43 6.98
N THR A 156 -5.69 -5.52 6.91
CA THR A 156 -6.50 -5.93 5.75
C THR A 156 -7.64 -4.96 5.43
N ALA A 157 -7.98 -4.03 6.33
CA ALA A 157 -8.94 -2.97 6.03
C ALA A 157 -8.44 -2.01 4.93
N THR A 158 -7.18 -2.08 4.50
CA THR A 158 -6.69 -1.34 3.32
C THR A 158 -7.34 -1.79 2.01
N PHE A 159 -7.88 -3.00 1.95
CA PHE A 159 -8.44 -3.55 0.72
C PHE A 159 -9.72 -2.83 0.27
N THR A 160 -10.47 -2.25 1.21
CA THR A 160 -11.77 -1.60 0.94
C THR A 160 -11.65 -0.14 0.49
N VAL A 161 -10.48 0.50 0.61
CA VAL A 161 -10.30 1.92 0.25
C VAL A 161 -10.34 2.17 -1.26
N GLN A 162 -10.29 1.12 -2.10
CA GLN A 162 -10.40 1.27 -3.54
C GLN A 162 -11.83 1.57 -4.05
N GLN A 163 -12.86 1.46 -3.20
CA GLN A 163 -14.26 1.70 -3.61
C GLN A 163 -14.81 3.11 -3.27
N THR A 164 -14.11 3.92 -2.48
CA THR A 164 -14.68 5.18 -1.94
C THR A 164 -14.21 6.45 -2.64
N GLN A 165 -13.35 6.38 -3.65
CA GLN A 165 -12.92 7.57 -4.40
C GLN A 165 -14.02 8.20 -5.28
N ASP A 166 -15.17 7.53 -5.49
CA ASP A 166 -16.28 8.07 -6.29
C ASP A 166 -17.48 8.61 -5.48
N THR A 167 -17.46 8.59 -4.15
CA THR A 167 -18.64 9.04 -3.37
C THR A 167 -18.67 10.55 -3.11
N TRP A 168 -17.55 11.25 -3.30
CA TRP A 168 -17.41 12.69 -3.02
C TRP A 168 -16.78 13.48 -4.20
N ALA A 169 -16.97 13.02 -5.44
CA ALA A 169 -16.69 13.84 -6.60
C ALA A 169 -17.66 15.03 -6.62
N TYR A 170 -17.21 16.16 -6.08
CA TYR A 170 -17.87 17.44 -6.23
C TYR A 170 -17.84 17.82 -7.72
N ASP A 171 -19.02 17.79 -8.36
CA ASP A 171 -19.21 18.30 -9.72
C ASP A 171 -19.49 19.82 -9.65
N PRO A 172 -18.52 20.69 -9.99
CA PRO A 172 -18.72 22.14 -10.00
C PRO A 172 -19.68 22.62 -11.10
N ALA A 173 -20.11 21.74 -12.02
CA ALA A 173 -21.07 22.05 -13.08
C ALA A 173 -22.51 21.63 -12.73
N ALA A 174 -22.75 21.03 -11.56
CA ALA A 174 -24.08 20.63 -11.15
C ALA A 174 -25.00 21.85 -10.90
N PRO A 175 -26.15 21.97 -11.59
CA PRO A 175 -27.05 23.10 -11.40
C PRO A 175 -27.65 23.10 -9.98
N PRO A 176 -27.80 24.28 -9.34
CA PRO A 176 -28.27 24.37 -7.96
C PRO A 176 -29.69 23.80 -7.82
N ARG A 177 -29.82 22.75 -7.00
CA ARG A 177 -31.12 22.13 -6.70
C ARG A 177 -31.98 23.13 -5.92
N ARG A 178 -32.98 23.69 -6.61
CA ARG A 178 -33.96 24.65 -6.08
C ARG A 178 -34.75 24.00 -4.95
N ARG A 179 -34.50 24.42 -3.71
CA ARG A 179 -35.24 24.00 -2.52
C ARG A 179 -36.63 24.64 -2.55
N ILE A 180 -37.67 23.82 -2.75
CA ILE A 180 -39.06 24.24 -2.51
C ILE A 180 -39.30 24.08 -1.00
N VAL A 181 -39.57 25.19 -0.32
CA VAL A 181 -40.05 25.20 1.06
C VAL A 181 -41.58 25.19 0.98
N PRO A 182 -42.29 24.21 1.56
CA PRO A 182 -43.74 24.29 1.70
C PRO A 182 -44.07 25.33 2.78
N GLY A 183 -44.97 26.27 2.43
CA GLY A 183 -45.66 27.13 3.40
C GLY A 183 -46.88 26.42 3.99
#